data_AF-A0A544Z037-F1
#
_entry.id   AF-A0A544Z037-F1
#
_cell.length_a   1.000
_cell.length_b   1.000
_cell.length_c   1.000
_cell.angle_alpha   90.00
_cell.angle_beta   90.00
_cell.angle_gamma   90.00
#
_symmetry.space_group_name_H-M   'P 1'
#
loop_
_entity.id
_entity.type
_entity.pdbx_description
1 polymer ?
#
loop_
_entity_poly.entity_id
_entity_poly.type
_entity_poly.pdbx_seq_one_letter_code
_entity_poly.pdbx_strand_id
1 'polypeptide(L)'
;MWWLLTGLPAAPPGQAGSARGEALRTALAAGAGVGAAITLALSFRRQRHQEIITAHTTHDATERRVTELYTKAAEQLGHDKAAVRLAGLYALERLAQGNPGHRQTIVNVICAYLRMPHTSPQSPDPRWSAPSTPGPWQTAAPADPDPALEGERQVRLTAQTILAEHLRDARRPDQRASLPSPPRHWPGMRIDLSGATLIDLDLTEAHLSEAQFEGATFSGDTTFHGAVFTGMANFDRATFTGDASFSYAGFTDYAWFDRATFTGEADFEGATFALDAVFYGATFSGNAQFSDATFTDHALFPEATFTGDAAFDEATFTEFARFDGATFSGDAVFDGVTVTEFTGCRMNRAEWTQIADHPEHVWPPGWHTVTRPNGSTALVRQESAAGDGNGEDTATAPSIPAEEPAGTEEQPRE
;
A
#
# COMPACT_ATOMS: atom_id res chain seq x y z
N MET A 1 -75.59 6.55 -21.91
CA MET A 1 -76.19 5.22 -21.65
C MET A 1 -77.67 5.22 -22.02
N TRP A 2 -78.03 5.69 -23.22
CA TRP A 2 -79.42 5.89 -23.66
C TRP A 2 -79.67 5.42 -25.12
N TRP A 3 -78.77 4.58 -25.63
CA TRP A 3 -78.77 4.13 -27.04
C TRP A 3 -78.71 2.60 -27.21
N LEU A 4 -78.91 1.83 -26.14
CA LEU A 4 -78.81 0.36 -26.14
C LEU A 4 -80.18 -0.37 -26.07
N LEU A 5 -81.29 0.32 -26.36
CA LEU A 5 -82.66 -0.22 -26.17
C LEU A 5 -83.50 -0.34 -27.46
N THR A 6 -82.89 -0.34 -28.65
CA THR A 6 -83.64 -0.34 -29.93
C THR A 6 -83.47 -1.59 -30.80
N GLY A 7 -83.16 -2.76 -30.24
CA GLY A 7 -83.09 -3.97 -31.07
C GLY A 7 -83.21 -5.29 -30.33
N LEU A 8 -84.44 -5.73 -30.03
CA LEU A 8 -84.76 -7.15 -29.78
C LEU A 8 -86.17 -7.48 -30.33
N PRO A 9 -86.34 -8.62 -31.03
CA PRO A 9 -87.64 -9.06 -31.54
C PRO A 9 -88.53 -9.61 -30.40
N ALA A 10 -89.84 -9.55 -30.60
CA ALA A 10 -90.86 -9.85 -29.61
C ALA A 10 -90.81 -11.31 -29.10
N ALA A 11 -90.86 -11.48 -27.76
CA ALA A 11 -91.01 -12.76 -27.07
C ALA A 11 -92.43 -12.90 -26.45
N PRO A 12 -92.96 -14.13 -26.23
CA PRO A 12 -94.35 -14.37 -25.85
C PRO A 12 -94.67 -14.01 -24.37
N PRO A 13 -95.95 -13.83 -24.00
CA PRO A 13 -96.33 -13.27 -22.70
C PRO A 13 -96.30 -14.34 -21.59
N GLY A 14 -95.59 -14.05 -20.49
CA GLY A 14 -95.67 -14.88 -19.28
C GLY A 14 -94.53 -14.80 -18.26
N GLN A 15 -93.39 -14.16 -18.55
CA GLN A 15 -92.24 -14.14 -17.61
C GLN A 15 -91.47 -12.81 -17.54
N ALA A 16 -92.11 -11.67 -17.84
CA ALA A 16 -91.41 -10.38 -17.92
C ALA A 16 -91.09 -9.71 -16.57
N GLY A 17 -91.63 -10.21 -15.45
CA GLY A 17 -91.49 -9.58 -14.12
C GLY A 17 -90.25 -9.99 -13.33
N SER A 18 -89.87 -11.28 -13.32
CA SER A 18 -88.73 -11.78 -12.52
C SER A 18 -87.38 -11.48 -13.17
N ALA A 19 -87.29 -11.62 -14.51
CA ALA A 19 -86.05 -11.40 -15.24
C ALA A 19 -85.51 -9.97 -15.16
N ARG A 20 -86.38 -8.95 -15.08
CA ARG A 20 -85.97 -7.54 -14.93
C ARG A 20 -85.44 -7.21 -13.53
N GLY A 21 -85.98 -7.84 -12.48
CA GLY A 21 -85.53 -7.63 -11.10
C GLY A 21 -84.18 -8.29 -10.81
N GLU A 22 -83.96 -9.49 -11.35
CA GLU A 22 -82.67 -10.20 -11.26
C GLU A 22 -81.57 -9.53 -12.09
N ALA A 23 -81.89 -9.05 -13.30
CA ALA A 23 -80.97 -8.27 -14.13
C ALA A 23 -80.55 -6.95 -13.45
N LEU A 24 -81.47 -6.28 -12.75
CA LEU A 24 -81.15 -5.04 -12.05
C LEU A 24 -80.26 -5.27 -10.81
N ARG A 25 -80.51 -6.34 -10.04
CA ARG A 25 -79.67 -6.72 -8.88
C ARG A 25 -78.27 -7.17 -9.30
N THR A 26 -78.15 -7.96 -10.36
CA THR A 26 -76.85 -8.38 -10.90
C THR A 26 -76.07 -7.21 -11.49
N ALA A 27 -76.74 -6.28 -12.18
CA ALA A 27 -76.11 -5.05 -12.69
C ALA A 27 -75.61 -4.12 -11.56
N LEU A 28 -76.39 -3.96 -10.47
CA LEU A 28 -75.99 -3.18 -9.30
C LEU A 28 -74.83 -3.84 -8.53
N ALA A 29 -74.87 -5.16 -8.33
CA ALA A 29 -73.79 -5.90 -7.68
C ALA A 29 -72.50 -5.89 -8.51
N ALA A 30 -72.60 -6.02 -9.84
CA ALA A 30 -71.47 -5.90 -10.75
C ALA A 30 -70.89 -4.47 -10.75
N GLY A 31 -71.74 -3.44 -10.74
CA GLY A 31 -71.31 -2.04 -10.65
C GLY A 31 -70.61 -1.71 -9.32
N ALA A 32 -71.10 -2.25 -8.21
CA ALA A 32 -70.48 -2.10 -6.89
C ALA A 32 -69.11 -2.80 -6.81
N GLY A 33 -68.99 -4.02 -7.34
CA GLY A 33 -67.73 -4.76 -7.39
C GLY A 33 -66.67 -4.09 -8.26
N VAL A 34 -67.05 -3.57 -9.43
CA VAL A 34 -66.16 -2.81 -10.31
C VAL A 34 -65.74 -1.49 -9.66
N GLY A 35 -66.68 -0.78 -9.01
CA GLY A 35 -66.37 0.44 -8.26
C GLY A 35 -65.37 0.19 -7.13
N ALA A 36 -65.55 -0.87 -6.34
CA ALA A 36 -64.64 -1.26 -5.27
C ALA A 36 -63.26 -1.69 -5.80
N ALA A 37 -63.18 -2.41 -6.93
CA ALA A 37 -61.91 -2.78 -7.54
C ALA A 37 -61.14 -1.56 -8.08
N ILE A 38 -61.85 -0.59 -8.67
CA ILE A 38 -61.26 0.68 -9.13
C ILE A 38 -60.73 1.50 -7.96
N THR A 39 -61.49 1.63 -6.87
CA THR A 39 -61.02 2.36 -5.67
C THR A 39 -59.82 1.69 -5.04
N LEU A 40 -59.81 0.36 -4.95
CA LEU A 40 -58.68 -0.41 -4.41
C LEU A 40 -57.43 -0.25 -5.30
N ALA A 41 -57.57 -0.36 -6.63
CA ALA A 41 -56.48 -0.16 -7.57
C ALA A 41 -55.92 1.27 -7.52
N LEU A 42 -56.77 2.28 -7.41
CA LEU A 42 -56.35 3.68 -7.24
C LEU A 42 -55.65 3.90 -5.90
N SER A 43 -56.13 3.27 -4.82
CA SER A 43 -55.49 3.35 -3.50
C SER A 43 -54.10 2.71 -3.51
N PHE A 44 -53.94 1.54 -4.12
CA PHE A 44 -52.66 0.84 -4.23
C PHE A 44 -51.67 1.61 -5.12
N ARG A 45 -52.15 2.20 -6.24
CA ARG A 45 -51.33 3.07 -7.08
C ARG A 45 -50.89 4.33 -6.34
N ARG A 46 -51.79 5.00 -5.61
CA ARG A 46 -51.45 6.17 -4.79
C ARG A 46 -50.48 5.82 -3.68
N GLN A 47 -50.68 4.70 -3.01
CA GLN A 47 -49.79 4.20 -1.98
C GLN A 47 -48.38 3.96 -2.54
N ARG A 48 -48.25 3.21 -3.65
CA ARG A 48 -46.95 3.04 -4.32
C ARG A 48 -46.31 4.36 -4.73
N HIS A 49 -47.10 5.30 -5.23
CA HIS A 49 -46.59 6.60 -5.64
C HIS A 49 -46.14 7.44 -4.44
N GLN A 50 -46.83 7.34 -3.29
CA GLN A 50 -46.44 7.95 -2.03
C GLN A 50 -45.20 7.29 -1.44
N GLU A 51 -45.08 5.97 -1.50
CA GLU A 51 -43.89 5.22 -1.07
C GLU A 51 -42.65 5.64 -1.88
N ILE A 52 -42.76 5.76 -3.20
CA ILE A 52 -41.67 6.23 -4.08
C ILE A 52 -41.30 7.69 -3.78
N ILE A 53 -42.29 8.60 -3.69
CA ILE A 53 -42.02 10.01 -3.36
C ILE A 53 -41.37 10.10 -1.98
N THR A 54 -41.88 9.37 -0.99
CA THR A 54 -41.34 9.39 0.37
C THR A 54 -39.90 8.88 0.37
N ALA A 55 -39.62 7.75 -0.30
CA ALA A 55 -38.27 7.21 -0.43
C ALA A 55 -37.30 8.21 -1.08
N HIS A 56 -37.71 8.88 -2.17
CA HIS A 56 -36.92 9.95 -2.79
C HIS A 56 -36.72 11.13 -1.83
N THR A 57 -37.77 11.59 -1.13
CA THR A 57 -37.64 12.72 -0.19
C THR A 57 -36.75 12.39 1.01
N THR A 58 -36.79 11.16 1.52
CA THR A 58 -35.91 10.73 2.61
C THR A 58 -34.48 10.61 2.12
N HIS A 59 -34.27 10.12 0.90
CA HIS A 59 -32.96 10.04 0.27
C HIS A 59 -32.35 11.44 0.07
N ASP A 60 -33.10 12.36 -0.55
CA ASP A 60 -32.71 13.76 -0.72
C ASP A 60 -32.41 14.44 0.63
N ALA A 61 -33.22 14.17 1.66
CA ALA A 61 -33.00 14.72 3.00
C ALA A 61 -31.73 14.14 3.65
N THR A 62 -31.44 12.86 3.46
CA THR A 62 -30.19 12.25 3.94
C THR A 62 -28.98 12.82 3.23
N GLU A 63 -29.01 12.98 1.90
CA GLU A 63 -27.91 13.56 1.13
C GLU A 63 -27.64 15.02 1.52
N ARG A 64 -28.69 15.83 1.72
CA ARG A 64 -28.55 17.22 2.20
C ARG A 64 -27.93 17.27 3.59
N ARG A 65 -28.40 16.43 4.52
CA ARG A 65 -27.86 16.38 5.89
C ARG A 65 -26.38 15.96 5.88
N VAL A 66 -26.01 14.99 5.04
CA VAL A 66 -24.62 14.56 4.89
C VAL A 66 -23.76 15.69 4.34
N THR A 67 -24.24 16.41 3.32
CA THR A 67 -23.56 17.57 2.74
C THR A 67 -23.37 18.68 3.77
N GLU A 68 -24.39 19.00 4.56
CA GLU A 68 -24.30 20.01 5.63
C GLU A 68 -23.28 19.63 6.71
N LEU A 69 -23.30 18.37 7.17
CA LEU A 69 -22.33 17.87 8.15
C LEU A 69 -20.90 17.89 7.61
N TYR A 70 -20.73 17.53 6.33
CA TYR A 70 -19.46 17.60 5.63
C TYR A 70 -18.94 19.04 5.57
N THR A 71 -19.74 19.99 5.10
CA THR A 71 -19.35 21.40 4.99
C THR A 71 -18.93 21.95 6.36
N LYS A 72 -19.71 21.67 7.40
CA LYS A 72 -19.40 22.10 8.77
C LYS A 72 -18.08 21.50 9.28
N ALA A 73 -17.83 20.23 9.02
CA ALA A 73 -16.60 19.58 9.47
C ALA A 73 -15.37 20.08 8.68
N ALA A 74 -15.53 20.37 7.39
CA ALA A 74 -14.50 21.00 6.57
C ALA A 74 -14.17 22.43 7.04
N GLU A 75 -15.19 23.23 7.39
CA GLU A 75 -15.00 24.56 8.00
C GLU A 75 -14.24 24.47 9.35
N GLN A 76 -14.56 23.47 10.18
CA GLN A 76 -13.85 23.22 11.43
C GLN A 76 -12.39 22.85 11.21
N LEU A 77 -12.08 22.07 10.16
CA LEU A 77 -10.73 21.68 9.80
C LEU A 77 -9.88 22.87 9.31
N GLY A 78 -10.49 23.90 8.73
CA GLY A 78 -9.83 25.15 8.33
C GLY A 78 -9.65 26.18 9.44
N HIS A 79 -10.00 25.86 10.69
CA HIS A 79 -10.02 26.82 11.79
C HIS A 79 -8.63 27.05 12.42
N ASP A 80 -8.33 28.28 12.86
CA ASP A 80 -7.01 28.65 13.42
C ASP A 80 -6.64 27.87 14.70
N LYS A 81 -7.64 27.53 15.52
CA LYS A 81 -7.46 26.75 16.75
C LYS A 81 -7.40 25.25 16.48
N ALA A 82 -6.29 24.61 16.88
CA ALA A 82 -6.08 23.17 16.75
C ALA A 82 -7.22 22.32 17.35
N ALA A 83 -7.74 22.68 18.52
CA ALA A 83 -8.85 21.97 19.16
C ALA A 83 -10.12 21.91 18.29
N VAL A 84 -10.39 22.96 17.49
CA VAL A 84 -11.55 22.97 16.57
C VAL A 84 -11.27 22.10 15.35
N ARG A 85 -10.03 22.10 14.82
CA ARG A 85 -9.63 21.22 13.73
C ARG A 85 -9.71 19.74 14.11
N LEU A 86 -9.26 19.38 15.31
CA LEU A 86 -9.40 18.04 15.87
C LEU A 86 -10.87 17.60 15.96
N ALA A 87 -11.76 18.48 16.43
CA ALA A 87 -13.19 18.20 16.44
C ALA A 87 -13.75 18.00 15.01
N GLY A 88 -13.25 18.77 14.04
CA GLY A 88 -13.57 18.61 12.63
C GLY A 88 -13.14 17.25 12.07
N LEU A 89 -11.92 16.79 12.36
CA LEU A 89 -11.41 15.48 11.95
C LEU A 89 -12.29 14.33 12.49
N TYR A 90 -12.61 14.32 13.78
CA TYR A 90 -13.49 13.30 14.36
C TYR A 90 -14.94 13.38 13.84
N ALA A 91 -15.41 14.57 13.45
CA ALA A 91 -16.70 14.73 12.80
C ALA A 91 -16.70 14.13 11.38
N LEU A 92 -15.62 14.34 10.62
CA LEU A 92 -15.41 13.73 9.30
C LEU A 92 -15.31 12.19 9.41
N GLU A 93 -14.51 11.67 10.34
CA GLU A 93 -14.38 10.23 10.59
C GLU A 93 -15.76 9.58 10.87
N ARG A 94 -16.53 10.17 11.80
CA ARG A 94 -17.86 9.67 12.13
C ARG A 94 -18.80 9.70 10.93
N LEU A 95 -18.71 10.74 10.10
CA LEU A 95 -19.51 10.86 8.87
C LEU A 95 -19.16 9.74 7.88
N ALA A 96 -17.86 9.46 7.68
CA ALA A 96 -17.38 8.38 6.82
C ALA A 96 -17.81 6.99 7.32
N GLN A 97 -17.79 6.79 8.64
CA GLN A 97 -18.17 5.51 9.24
C GLN A 97 -19.63 5.16 8.99
N GLY A 98 -20.53 6.15 9.07
CA GLY A 98 -21.95 5.98 8.79
C GLY A 98 -22.33 5.97 7.31
N ASN A 99 -21.44 6.43 6.42
CA ASN A 99 -21.76 6.62 5.01
C ASN A 99 -20.63 6.10 4.09
N PRO A 100 -20.63 4.79 3.73
CA PRO A 100 -19.57 4.19 2.94
C PRO A 100 -19.27 4.88 1.61
N GLY A 101 -20.29 5.42 0.94
CA GLY A 101 -20.14 6.16 -0.32
C GLY A 101 -19.33 7.45 -0.23
N HIS A 102 -19.11 7.99 0.96
CA HIS A 102 -18.35 9.23 1.18
C HIS A 102 -16.95 9.01 1.75
N ARG A 103 -16.55 7.76 2.05
CA ARG A 103 -15.25 7.44 2.65
C ARG A 103 -14.09 7.99 1.83
N GLN A 104 -14.08 7.74 0.52
CA GLN A 104 -13.01 8.24 -0.35
C GLN A 104 -12.95 9.77 -0.37
N THR A 105 -14.09 10.47 -0.41
CA THR A 105 -14.11 11.93 -0.35
C THR A 105 -13.50 12.45 0.96
N ILE A 106 -13.81 11.79 2.07
CA ILE A 106 -13.30 12.17 3.39
C ILE A 106 -11.80 11.87 3.51
N VAL A 107 -11.34 10.71 3.03
CA VAL A 107 -9.92 10.38 2.89
C VAL A 107 -9.20 11.45 2.08
N ASN A 108 -9.77 11.89 0.95
CA ASN A 108 -9.18 12.93 0.11
C ASN A 108 -9.06 14.29 0.83
N VAL A 109 -10.03 14.65 1.67
CA VAL A 109 -9.97 15.87 2.49
C VAL A 109 -8.86 15.78 3.53
N ILE A 110 -8.73 14.64 4.22
CA ILE A 110 -7.66 14.43 5.20
C ILE A 110 -6.29 14.46 4.50
N CYS A 111 -6.17 13.84 3.33
CA CYS A 111 -4.96 13.89 2.51
C CYS A 111 -4.64 15.32 2.05
N ALA A 112 -5.65 16.09 1.60
CA ALA A 112 -5.48 17.50 1.23
C ALA A 112 -5.00 18.34 2.42
N TYR A 113 -5.48 18.06 3.63
CA TYR A 113 -5.00 18.72 4.85
C TYR A 113 -3.52 18.41 5.11
N LEU A 114 -3.13 17.13 5.04
CA LEU A 114 -1.75 16.68 5.28
C LEU A 114 -0.76 17.25 4.25
N ARG A 115 -1.21 17.48 3.01
CA ARG A 115 -0.40 18.13 1.96
C ARG A 115 -0.22 19.64 2.14
N MET A 116 -0.95 20.29 3.06
CA MET A 116 -0.68 21.70 3.35
C MET A 116 0.73 21.87 3.94
N PRO A 117 1.43 23.00 3.67
CA PRO A 117 2.79 23.22 4.17
C PRO A 117 2.90 23.03 5.68
N HIS A 118 3.93 22.31 6.12
CA HIS A 118 4.27 22.13 7.52
C HIS A 118 5.65 22.73 7.78
N THR A 119 5.76 23.66 8.74
CA THR A 119 7.06 24.14 9.22
C THR A 119 7.43 23.33 10.44
N SER A 120 8.28 22.32 10.28
CA SER A 120 8.82 21.56 11.42
C SER A 120 9.86 22.42 12.15
N PRO A 121 9.83 22.50 13.50
CA PRO A 121 10.84 23.21 14.27
C PRO A 121 12.26 22.61 14.17
N GLN A 122 12.41 21.42 13.56
CA GLN A 122 13.70 20.74 13.39
C GLN A 122 14.45 21.06 12.09
N SER A 123 13.90 21.88 11.19
CA SER A 123 14.69 22.45 10.09
C SER A 123 15.18 23.85 10.48
N PRO A 124 16.45 24.04 10.87
CA PRO A 124 17.00 25.38 10.95
C PRO A 124 16.98 25.97 9.54
N ASP A 125 16.23 27.06 9.33
CA ASP A 125 16.30 27.81 8.07
C ASP A 125 17.77 28.23 7.84
N PRO A 126 18.46 27.72 6.81
CA PRO A 126 19.87 28.06 6.59
C PRO A 126 20.07 29.55 6.32
N ARG A 127 19.00 30.32 6.05
CA ARG A 127 19.05 31.77 5.81
C ARG A 127 19.12 32.61 7.09
N TRP A 128 18.87 32.04 8.27
CA TRP A 128 18.86 32.82 9.52
C TRP A 128 19.44 32.08 10.74
N SER A 129 20.49 31.30 10.55
CA SER A 129 21.30 30.81 11.68
C SER A 129 22.35 31.87 12.04
N ALA A 130 21.98 32.85 12.87
CA ALA A 130 22.98 33.68 13.54
C ALA A 130 23.81 32.79 14.48
N PRO A 131 25.16 32.89 14.50
CA PRO A 131 25.96 32.14 15.44
C PRO A 131 25.75 32.71 16.84
N SER A 132 24.78 32.15 17.56
CA SER A 132 24.68 32.37 19.00
C SER A 132 25.71 31.47 19.65
N THR A 133 26.94 31.97 19.85
CA THR A 133 27.94 31.28 20.67
C THR A 133 27.47 31.33 22.13
N PRO A 134 27.03 30.22 22.75
CA PRO A 134 26.68 30.24 24.16
C PRO A 134 27.97 30.35 24.98
N GLY A 135 27.98 31.20 26.01
CA GLY A 135 29.10 31.23 26.95
C GLY A 135 29.25 29.90 27.70
N PRO A 136 30.43 29.60 28.28
CA PRO A 136 30.78 28.29 28.85
C PRO A 136 29.93 27.80 30.03
N TRP A 137 28.92 28.57 30.46
CA TRP A 137 28.01 28.23 31.56
C TRP A 137 26.52 28.42 31.21
N GLN A 138 26.19 28.62 29.94
CA GLN A 138 24.80 28.74 29.49
C GLN A 138 24.39 27.46 28.75
N THR A 139 23.82 26.50 29.48
CA THR A 139 22.93 25.53 28.88
C THR A 139 21.71 26.33 28.41
N ALA A 140 21.57 26.54 27.10
CA ALA A 140 20.32 27.07 26.56
C ALA A 140 19.21 26.13 27.04
N ALA A 141 18.33 26.62 27.91
CA ALA A 141 17.13 25.87 28.26
C ALA A 141 16.42 25.53 26.94
N PRO A 142 15.97 24.28 26.73
CA PRO A 142 15.17 23.97 25.55
C PRO A 142 14.03 24.99 25.50
N ALA A 143 13.95 25.73 24.40
CA ALA A 143 12.86 26.69 24.21
C ALA A 143 11.55 25.92 24.35
N ASP A 144 10.62 26.42 25.16
CA ASP A 144 9.28 25.83 25.24
C ASP A 144 8.73 25.74 23.81
N PRO A 145 8.30 24.55 23.35
CA PRO A 145 7.78 24.39 22.00
C PRO A 145 6.59 25.34 21.80
N ASP A 146 6.56 26.06 20.67
CA ASP A 146 5.47 26.97 20.33
C ASP A 146 4.12 26.20 20.39
N PRO A 147 3.18 26.60 21.26
CA PRO A 147 1.89 25.93 21.39
C PRO A 147 1.10 25.82 20.08
N ALA A 148 1.31 26.74 19.14
CA ALA A 148 0.68 26.68 17.82
C ALA A 148 1.27 25.56 16.95
N LEU A 149 2.60 25.38 16.97
CA LEU A 149 3.30 24.30 16.27
C LEU A 149 2.94 22.94 16.88
N GLU A 150 2.90 22.85 18.22
CA GLU A 150 2.47 21.62 18.89
C GLU A 150 1.01 21.30 18.57
N GLY A 151 0.13 22.31 18.58
CA GLY A 151 -1.26 22.14 18.18
C GLY A 151 -1.40 21.61 16.74
N GLU A 152 -0.61 22.14 15.80
CA GLU A 152 -0.59 21.65 14.42
C GLU A 152 -0.06 20.22 14.30
N ARG A 153 1.03 19.90 15.02
CA ARG A 153 1.58 18.54 15.09
C ARG A 153 0.51 17.54 15.55
N GLN A 154 -0.24 17.86 16.62
CA GLN A 154 -1.30 17.01 17.13
C GLN A 154 -2.44 16.79 16.12
N VAL A 155 -2.81 17.82 15.34
CA VAL A 155 -3.85 17.67 14.31
C VAL A 155 -3.38 16.75 13.18
N ARG A 156 -2.11 16.88 12.74
CA ARG A 156 -1.52 16.02 11.71
C ARG A 156 -1.38 14.57 12.16
N LEU A 157 -0.90 14.35 13.38
CA LEU A 157 -0.85 13.01 13.97
C LEU A 157 -2.24 12.39 14.00
N THR A 158 -3.26 13.13 14.45
CA THR A 158 -4.65 12.65 14.47
C THR A 158 -5.16 12.32 13.07
N ALA A 159 -4.88 13.16 12.07
CA ALA A 159 -5.24 12.89 10.68
C ALA A 159 -4.58 11.60 10.14
N GLN A 160 -3.29 11.39 10.41
CA GLN A 160 -2.59 10.16 10.04
C GLN A 160 -3.14 8.94 10.77
N THR A 161 -3.43 9.05 12.07
CA THR A 161 -4.02 7.96 12.87
C THR A 161 -5.38 7.54 12.32
N ILE A 162 -6.24 8.50 11.96
CA ILE A 162 -7.55 8.21 11.36
C ILE A 162 -7.37 7.46 10.02
N LEU A 163 -6.44 7.90 9.16
CA LEU A 163 -6.14 7.20 7.92
C LEU A 163 -5.65 5.77 8.21
N ALA A 164 -4.62 5.62 9.04
CA ALA A 164 -4.03 4.34 9.39
C ALA A 164 -5.07 3.34 9.96
N GLU A 165 -5.90 3.78 10.91
CA GLU A 165 -6.91 2.93 11.55
C GLU A 165 -7.93 2.38 10.54
N HIS A 166 -8.30 3.19 9.55
CA HIS A 166 -9.28 2.79 8.55
C HIS A 166 -8.68 2.06 7.34
N LEU A 167 -7.39 2.22 7.09
CA LEU A 167 -6.67 1.49 6.04
C LEU A 167 -6.20 0.11 6.52
N ARG A 168 -5.95 -0.07 7.82
CA ARG A 168 -5.46 -1.31 8.40
C ARG A 168 -6.45 -2.47 8.23
N ASP A 169 -5.94 -3.61 7.80
CA ASP A 169 -6.68 -4.87 7.70
C ASP A 169 -5.77 -6.05 8.09
N ALA A 170 -5.73 -6.32 9.39
CA ALA A 170 -4.93 -7.39 10.00
C ALA A 170 -5.30 -8.82 9.54
N ARG A 171 -6.28 -8.98 8.64
CA ARG A 171 -6.60 -10.28 8.06
C ARG A 171 -5.48 -10.70 7.13
N ARG A 172 -5.06 -11.95 7.26
CA ARG A 172 -4.12 -12.56 6.32
C ARG A 172 -4.74 -12.67 4.92
N PRO A 173 -3.95 -12.70 3.84
CA PRO A 173 -4.47 -12.79 2.48
C PRO A 173 -5.49 -13.92 2.24
N ASP A 174 -5.25 -15.11 2.82
CA ASP A 174 -6.14 -16.29 2.75
C ASP A 174 -7.50 -16.06 3.46
N GLN A 175 -7.50 -15.24 4.51
CA GLN A 175 -8.70 -14.92 5.28
C GLN A 175 -9.57 -13.86 4.60
N ARG A 176 -9.00 -12.98 3.77
CA ARG A 176 -9.73 -11.86 3.15
C ARG A 176 -10.84 -12.31 2.21
N ALA A 177 -10.68 -13.47 1.57
CA ALA A 177 -11.69 -14.04 0.68
C ALA A 177 -12.88 -14.67 1.42
N SER A 178 -12.71 -15.04 2.70
CA SER A 178 -13.67 -15.86 3.44
C SER A 178 -14.30 -15.15 4.65
N LEU A 179 -13.58 -14.22 5.29
CA LEU A 179 -14.07 -13.46 6.43
C LEU A 179 -14.62 -12.09 6.01
N PRO A 180 -15.66 -11.57 6.67
CA PRO A 180 -16.11 -10.20 6.45
C PRO A 180 -15.02 -9.19 6.83
N SER A 181 -15.03 -8.03 6.18
CA SER A 181 -14.08 -6.96 6.51
C SER A 181 -14.33 -6.42 7.92
N PRO A 182 -13.27 -6.09 8.69
CA PRO A 182 -13.42 -5.49 10.01
C PRO A 182 -14.31 -4.23 9.94
N PRO A 183 -15.15 -3.96 10.96
CA PRO A 183 -16.10 -2.84 10.91
C PRO A 183 -15.47 -1.46 10.67
N ARG A 184 -14.20 -1.28 11.08
CA ARG A 184 -13.45 -0.05 10.92
C ARG A 184 -12.66 0.02 9.61
N HIS A 185 -12.42 -1.12 8.95
CA HIS A 185 -11.66 -1.13 7.70
C HIS A 185 -12.48 -0.52 6.56
N TRP A 186 -11.87 0.37 5.81
CA TRP A 186 -12.42 0.98 4.60
C TRP A 186 -11.72 0.37 3.39
N PRO A 187 -12.31 -0.66 2.75
CA PRO A 187 -11.66 -1.37 1.66
C PRO A 187 -11.57 -0.52 0.40
N GLY A 188 -10.45 -0.67 -0.33
CA GLY A 188 -10.25 -0.08 -1.64
C GLY A 188 -10.00 1.43 -1.65
N MET A 189 -9.56 2.00 -0.53
CA MET A 189 -9.23 3.42 -0.44
C MET A 189 -7.93 3.75 -1.15
N ARG A 190 -7.94 4.91 -1.82
CA ARG A 190 -6.78 5.54 -2.43
C ARG A 190 -6.30 6.70 -1.57
N ILE A 191 -5.00 6.94 -1.50
CA ILE A 191 -4.42 8.11 -0.82
C ILE A 191 -3.51 8.89 -1.75
N ASP A 192 -3.57 10.22 -1.64
CA ASP A 192 -2.66 11.14 -2.31
C ASP A 192 -2.03 12.08 -1.28
N LEU A 193 -0.83 11.70 -0.86
CA LEU A 193 0.02 12.41 0.09
C LEU A 193 1.27 12.97 -0.60
N SER A 194 1.18 13.22 -1.91
CA SER A 194 2.27 13.80 -2.69
C SER A 194 2.71 15.14 -2.09
N GLY A 195 4.01 15.31 -1.86
CA GLY A 195 4.60 16.49 -1.25
C GLY A 195 4.25 16.73 0.23
N ALA A 196 3.55 15.80 0.89
CA ALA A 196 3.19 15.94 2.30
C ALA A 196 4.41 15.75 3.21
N THR A 197 4.38 16.41 4.38
CA THR A 197 5.27 16.08 5.50
C THR A 197 4.51 15.22 6.49
N LEU A 198 4.95 13.98 6.64
CA LEU A 198 4.34 12.93 7.44
C LEU A 198 5.23 12.67 8.67
N ILE A 199 4.63 12.46 9.83
CA ILE A 199 5.32 12.39 11.12
C ILE A 199 5.06 11.03 11.74
N ASP A 200 6.11 10.24 11.96
CA ASP A 200 6.04 8.92 12.58
C ASP A 200 4.93 8.06 11.95
N LEU A 201 4.88 8.00 10.61
CA LEU A 201 3.75 7.41 9.90
C LEU A 201 3.72 5.90 10.07
N ASP A 202 2.64 5.40 10.67
CA ASP A 202 2.36 3.97 10.81
C ASP A 202 1.23 3.53 9.87
N LEU A 203 1.60 2.83 8.80
CA LEU A 203 0.71 2.13 7.87
C LEU A 203 0.92 0.61 7.94
N THR A 204 1.30 0.09 9.11
CA THR A 204 1.39 -1.36 9.37
C THR A 204 0.08 -2.05 8.99
N GLU A 205 0.19 -3.11 8.18
CA GLU A 205 -0.93 -3.91 7.66
C GLU A 205 -2.01 -3.08 6.94
N ALA A 206 -1.66 -1.91 6.40
CA ALA A 206 -2.58 -1.07 5.64
C ALA A 206 -2.85 -1.64 4.25
N HIS A 207 -4.10 -1.56 3.78
CA HIS A 207 -4.46 -1.89 2.41
C HIS A 207 -4.84 -0.67 1.60
N LEU A 208 -4.16 -0.50 0.49
CA LEU A 208 -4.28 0.66 -0.38
C LEU A 208 -4.52 0.19 -1.81
N SER A 209 -5.54 0.75 -2.45
CA SER A 209 -5.78 0.51 -3.88
C SER A 209 -4.93 1.40 -4.77
N GLU A 210 -4.43 2.52 -4.24
CA GLU A 210 -3.46 3.40 -4.86
C GLU A 210 -2.82 4.26 -3.76
N ALA A 211 -1.51 4.46 -3.83
CA ALA A 211 -0.81 5.28 -2.85
C ALA A 211 0.20 6.19 -3.54
N GLN A 212 -0.06 7.50 -3.48
CA GLN A 212 0.84 8.54 -4.00
C GLN A 212 1.58 9.22 -2.85
N PHE A 213 2.90 9.10 -2.84
CA PHE A 213 3.83 9.73 -1.92
C PHE A 213 4.94 10.48 -2.69
N GLU A 214 4.70 10.85 -3.96
CA GLU A 214 5.70 11.55 -4.76
C GLU A 214 6.17 12.83 -4.05
N GLY A 215 7.48 12.96 -3.82
CA GLY A 215 8.08 14.10 -3.15
C GLY A 215 7.69 14.26 -1.68
N ALA A 216 7.05 13.27 -1.06
CA ALA A 216 6.68 13.32 0.35
C ALA A 216 7.93 13.24 1.25
N THR A 217 7.86 13.89 2.41
CA THR A 217 8.88 13.80 3.45
C THR A 217 8.33 13.04 4.64
N PHE A 218 8.96 11.92 4.97
CA PHE A 218 8.69 11.11 6.15
C PHE A 218 9.67 11.49 7.26
N SER A 219 9.13 12.21 8.25
CA SER A 219 9.86 12.66 9.44
C SER A 219 9.71 11.66 10.58
N GLY A 220 10.84 11.23 11.16
CA GLY A 220 10.85 10.15 12.13
C GLY A 220 10.69 8.77 11.48
N ASP A 221 10.42 7.77 12.31
CA ASP A 221 10.35 6.37 11.88
C ASP A 221 9.03 6.11 11.15
N THR A 222 9.10 5.44 10.01
CA THR A 222 7.94 5.15 9.17
C THR A 222 7.83 3.66 8.93
N THR A 223 6.64 3.11 9.05
CA THR A 223 6.39 1.69 8.82
C THR A 223 5.23 1.45 7.86
N PHE A 224 5.50 0.60 6.88
CA PHE A 224 4.59 -0.06 5.95
C PHE A 224 4.67 -1.58 6.16
N HIS A 225 5.08 -2.04 7.35
CA HIS A 225 5.22 -3.46 7.65
C HIS A 225 3.95 -4.24 7.32
N GLY A 226 4.06 -5.24 6.46
CA GLY A 226 2.92 -6.05 6.01
C GLY A 226 1.83 -5.28 5.25
N ALA A 227 2.09 -4.05 4.82
CA ALA A 227 1.14 -3.26 4.03
C ALA A 227 0.95 -3.90 2.64
N VAL A 228 -0.24 -3.76 2.07
CA VAL A 228 -0.57 -4.30 0.75
C VAL A 228 -1.06 -3.19 -0.17
N PHE A 229 -0.30 -2.95 -1.23
CA PHE A 229 -0.61 -2.02 -2.30
C PHE A 229 -1.17 -2.80 -3.48
N THR A 230 -2.49 -2.75 -3.66
CA THR A 230 -3.17 -3.50 -4.73
C THR A 230 -3.19 -2.80 -6.08
N GLY A 231 -2.84 -1.52 -6.09
CA GLY A 231 -2.52 -0.75 -7.29
C GLY A 231 -1.23 0.03 -7.07
N MET A 232 -0.95 0.95 -7.99
CA MET A 232 0.31 1.70 -8.03
C MET A 232 0.70 2.34 -6.69
N ALA A 233 1.96 2.11 -6.30
CA ALA A 233 2.57 2.70 -5.12
C ALA A 233 3.76 3.57 -5.55
N ASN A 234 3.59 4.88 -5.46
CA ASN A 234 4.56 5.85 -5.96
C ASN A 234 5.24 6.57 -4.79
N PHE A 235 6.52 6.33 -4.60
CA PHE A 235 7.43 6.96 -3.64
C PHE A 235 8.54 7.75 -4.35
N ASP A 236 8.34 8.14 -5.60
CA ASP A 236 9.31 8.90 -6.36
C ASP A 236 9.70 10.17 -5.62
N ARG A 237 11.00 10.43 -5.51
CA ARG A 237 11.56 11.61 -4.82
C ARG A 237 11.13 11.71 -3.35
N ALA A 238 10.58 10.65 -2.75
CA ALA A 238 10.26 10.63 -1.34
C ALA A 238 11.55 10.69 -0.50
N THR A 239 11.48 11.33 0.66
CA THR A 239 12.60 11.42 1.61
C THR A 239 12.21 10.81 2.94
N PHE A 240 12.89 9.75 3.36
CA PHE A 240 12.76 9.10 4.65
C PHE A 240 13.91 9.54 5.55
N THR A 241 13.59 10.29 6.60
CA THR A 241 14.61 10.89 7.48
C THR A 241 14.98 9.99 8.68
N GLY A 242 14.02 9.21 9.18
CA GLY A 242 14.25 8.12 10.14
C GLY A 242 14.29 6.76 9.43
N ASP A 243 14.08 5.71 10.21
CA ASP A 243 14.04 4.34 9.67
C ASP A 243 12.74 4.13 8.87
N ALA A 244 12.83 3.45 7.75
CA ALA A 244 11.73 3.17 6.84
C ALA A 244 11.58 1.67 6.64
N SER A 245 10.57 1.08 7.30
CA SER A 245 10.29 -0.35 7.16
C SER A 245 9.16 -0.58 6.15
N PHE A 246 9.46 -1.42 5.18
CA PHE A 246 8.59 -2.05 4.18
C PHE A 246 8.65 -3.58 4.33
N SER A 247 9.11 -4.10 5.47
CA SER A 247 9.24 -5.54 5.66
C SER A 247 7.90 -6.23 5.45
N TYR A 248 7.92 -7.32 4.69
CA TYR A 248 6.77 -8.11 4.31
C TYR A 248 5.66 -7.32 3.58
N ALA A 249 5.96 -6.12 3.06
CA ALA A 249 5.02 -5.35 2.25
C ALA A 249 4.80 -6.04 0.89
N GLY A 250 3.56 -6.03 0.42
CA GLY A 250 3.17 -6.60 -0.87
C GLY A 250 2.76 -5.52 -1.87
N PHE A 251 3.50 -5.40 -2.96
CA PHE A 251 3.20 -4.53 -4.09
C PHE A 251 2.68 -5.39 -5.24
N THR A 252 1.37 -5.38 -5.49
CA THR A 252 0.78 -6.22 -6.55
C THR A 252 0.76 -5.55 -7.92
N ASP A 253 1.11 -4.28 -7.97
CA ASP A 253 1.22 -3.43 -9.17
C ASP A 253 2.60 -2.73 -9.13
N TYR A 254 2.85 -1.78 -10.03
CA TYR A 254 4.11 -1.04 -10.08
C TYR A 254 4.45 -0.34 -8.74
N ALA A 255 5.71 -0.50 -8.32
CA ALA A 255 6.26 0.18 -7.15
C ALA A 255 7.43 1.08 -7.58
N TRP A 256 7.25 2.39 -7.44
CA TRP A 256 8.25 3.37 -7.86
C TRP A 256 8.90 4.05 -6.66
N PHE A 257 10.22 4.09 -6.67
CA PHE A 257 11.09 4.71 -5.69
C PHE A 257 12.18 5.53 -6.41
N ASP A 258 11.86 6.07 -7.60
CA ASP A 258 12.82 6.82 -8.41
C ASP A 258 13.33 8.02 -7.62
N ARG A 259 14.66 8.08 -7.42
CA ARG A 259 15.33 9.15 -6.65
C ARG A 259 14.78 9.30 -5.23
N ALA A 260 14.20 8.26 -4.66
CA ALA A 260 13.88 8.22 -3.24
C ALA A 260 15.18 8.28 -2.42
N THR A 261 15.13 8.94 -1.26
CA THR A 261 16.27 9.08 -0.34
C THR A 261 15.90 8.47 1.00
N PHE A 262 16.69 7.49 1.44
CA PHE A 262 16.59 6.85 2.74
C PHE A 262 17.82 7.25 3.56
N THR A 263 17.64 8.08 4.58
CA THR A 263 18.76 8.50 5.44
C THR A 263 18.98 7.57 6.63
N GLY A 264 17.89 7.03 7.21
CA GLY A 264 17.92 5.93 8.17
C GLY A 264 18.00 4.58 7.49
N GLU A 265 17.73 3.50 8.25
CA GLU A 265 17.64 2.15 7.69
C GLU A 265 16.45 2.03 6.73
N ALA A 266 16.65 1.35 5.61
CA ALA A 266 15.60 1.03 4.64
C ALA A 266 15.42 -0.48 4.63
N ASP A 267 14.35 -0.94 5.25
CA ASP A 267 14.05 -2.35 5.42
C ASP A 267 12.98 -2.80 4.42
N PHE A 268 13.34 -3.65 3.48
CA PHE A 268 12.47 -4.33 2.52
C PHE A 268 12.52 -5.86 2.72
N GLU A 269 12.87 -6.33 3.93
CA GLU A 269 12.98 -7.76 4.24
C GLU A 269 11.67 -8.48 3.92
N GLY A 270 11.73 -9.55 3.12
CA GLY A 270 10.56 -10.34 2.74
C GLY A 270 9.49 -9.58 1.93
N ALA A 271 9.77 -8.36 1.45
CA ALA A 271 8.85 -7.61 0.61
C ALA A 271 8.65 -8.32 -0.73
N THR A 272 7.44 -8.24 -1.29
CA THR A 272 7.09 -8.85 -2.56
C THR A 272 6.66 -7.80 -3.57
N PHE A 273 7.31 -7.80 -4.74
CA PHE A 273 7.00 -6.95 -5.89
C PHE A 273 6.51 -7.83 -7.03
N ALA A 274 5.23 -7.69 -7.39
CA ALA A 274 4.60 -8.52 -8.42
C ALA A 274 4.86 -8.01 -9.84
N LEU A 275 4.95 -6.69 -10.01
CA LEU A 275 5.37 -6.00 -11.24
C LEU A 275 6.68 -5.25 -10.98
N ASP A 276 7.11 -4.41 -11.94
CA ASP A 276 8.40 -3.69 -11.85
C ASP A 276 8.54 -2.93 -10.53
N ALA A 277 9.69 -3.13 -9.89
CA ALA A 277 10.15 -2.36 -8.75
C ALA A 277 11.30 -1.45 -9.19
N VAL A 278 11.08 -0.13 -9.17
CA VAL A 278 12.00 0.85 -9.77
C VAL A 278 12.63 1.72 -8.69
N PHE A 279 13.96 1.67 -8.60
CA PHE A 279 14.81 2.40 -7.67
C PHE A 279 15.85 3.24 -8.44
N TYR A 280 15.50 3.72 -9.64
CA TYR A 280 16.42 4.51 -10.46
C TYR A 280 16.92 5.74 -9.68
N GLY A 281 18.24 5.86 -9.52
CA GLY A 281 18.85 6.97 -8.80
C GLY A 281 18.47 7.06 -7.31
N ALA A 282 17.91 6.01 -6.71
CA ALA A 282 17.59 5.99 -5.28
C ALA A 282 18.87 6.05 -4.44
N THR A 283 18.81 6.70 -3.28
CA THR A 283 19.96 6.85 -2.38
C THR A 283 19.64 6.23 -1.02
N PHE A 284 20.44 5.25 -0.62
CA PHE A 284 20.40 4.59 0.68
C PHE A 284 21.63 5.01 1.48
N SER A 285 21.44 5.93 2.43
CA SER A 285 22.54 6.42 3.28
C SER A 285 22.74 5.52 4.50
N GLY A 286 21.64 5.06 5.11
CA GLY A 286 21.65 3.97 6.08
C GLY A 286 21.68 2.60 5.41
N ASN A 287 21.56 1.54 6.21
CA ASN A 287 21.58 0.17 5.73
C ASN A 287 20.32 -0.11 4.90
N ALA A 288 20.47 -0.83 3.79
CA ALA A 288 19.39 -1.25 2.91
C ALA A 288 19.25 -2.77 2.97
N GLN A 289 18.15 -3.25 3.53
CA GLN A 289 17.87 -4.68 3.70
C GLN A 289 16.83 -5.11 2.67
N PHE A 290 17.19 -6.02 1.78
CA PHE A 290 16.34 -6.67 0.79
C PHE A 290 16.37 -8.19 0.96
N SER A 291 16.81 -8.67 2.12
CA SER A 291 16.90 -10.10 2.43
C SER A 291 15.51 -10.76 2.30
N ASP A 292 15.46 -11.95 1.73
CA ASP A 292 14.21 -12.67 1.42
C ASP A 292 13.20 -11.92 0.50
N ALA A 293 13.57 -10.75 -0.06
CA ALA A 293 12.68 -10.01 -0.95
C ALA A 293 12.44 -10.76 -2.26
N THR A 294 11.21 -10.71 -2.77
CA THR A 294 10.81 -11.37 -4.02
C THR A 294 10.41 -10.36 -5.08
N PHE A 295 11.14 -10.34 -6.18
CA PHE A 295 10.85 -9.56 -7.38
C PHE A 295 10.35 -10.51 -8.48
N THR A 296 9.06 -10.46 -8.76
CA THR A 296 8.39 -11.34 -9.73
C THR A 296 8.55 -10.85 -11.16
N ASP A 297 8.73 -9.55 -11.34
CA ASP A 297 9.05 -8.89 -12.61
C ASP A 297 10.42 -8.18 -12.48
N HIS A 298 10.67 -7.13 -13.26
CA HIS A 298 11.96 -6.45 -13.27
C HIS A 298 12.28 -5.74 -11.95
N ALA A 299 13.50 -5.95 -11.45
CA ALA A 299 14.06 -5.21 -10.32
C ALA A 299 15.11 -4.20 -10.83
N LEU A 300 14.80 -2.91 -10.79
CA LEU A 300 15.58 -1.87 -11.45
C LEU A 300 16.25 -0.96 -10.42
N PHE A 301 17.56 -1.09 -10.24
CA PHE A 301 18.41 -0.20 -9.42
C PHE A 301 19.45 0.61 -10.23
N PRO A 302 19.18 1.06 -11.47
CA PRO A 302 20.15 1.84 -12.22
C PRO A 302 20.47 3.16 -11.50
N GLU A 303 21.75 3.54 -11.47
CA GLU A 303 22.26 4.75 -10.79
C GLU A 303 21.93 4.83 -9.28
N ALA A 304 21.48 3.74 -8.65
CA ALA A 304 21.22 3.71 -7.21
C ALA A 304 22.53 3.82 -6.41
N THR A 305 22.51 4.51 -5.27
CA THR A 305 23.67 4.69 -4.41
C THR A 305 23.41 4.10 -3.03
N PHE A 306 24.20 3.10 -2.65
CA PHE A 306 24.21 2.45 -1.35
C PHE A 306 25.46 2.89 -0.59
N THR A 307 25.28 3.76 0.40
CA THR A 307 26.37 4.24 1.26
C THR A 307 26.53 3.37 2.49
N GLY A 308 25.41 2.97 3.11
CA GLY A 308 25.38 1.93 4.14
C GLY A 308 25.48 0.53 3.54
N ASP A 309 25.38 -0.48 4.41
CA ASP A 309 25.42 -1.88 3.99
C ASP A 309 24.16 -2.25 3.21
N ALA A 310 24.31 -3.07 2.17
CA ALA A 310 23.23 -3.51 1.30
C ALA A 310 23.12 -5.04 1.32
N ALA A 311 22.09 -5.56 1.97
CA ALA A 311 21.85 -6.99 2.09
C ALA A 311 20.75 -7.41 1.10
N PHE A 312 21.04 -8.39 0.25
CA PHE A 312 20.11 -9.02 -0.69
C PHE A 312 20.08 -10.54 -0.48
N ASP A 313 20.54 -11.03 0.66
CA ASP A 313 20.63 -12.47 0.90
C ASP A 313 19.27 -13.17 0.81
N GLU A 314 19.24 -14.35 0.20
CA GLU A 314 18.03 -15.13 -0.09
C GLU A 314 16.97 -14.39 -0.94
N ALA A 315 17.30 -13.22 -1.53
CA ALA A 315 16.40 -12.52 -2.44
C ALA A 315 16.16 -13.34 -3.73
N THR A 316 14.95 -13.24 -4.26
CA THR A 316 14.53 -13.92 -5.50
C THR A 316 14.23 -12.90 -6.60
N PHE A 317 14.91 -13.03 -7.73
CA PHE A 317 14.67 -12.25 -8.95
C PHE A 317 14.18 -13.17 -10.07
N THR A 318 12.93 -13.00 -10.50
CA THR A 318 12.23 -13.92 -11.41
C THR A 318 12.32 -13.49 -12.88
N GLU A 319 12.49 -12.20 -13.13
CA GLU A 319 12.94 -11.65 -14.41
C GLU A 319 14.36 -11.07 -14.20
N PHE A 320 14.72 -9.98 -14.89
CA PHE A 320 16.04 -9.38 -14.72
C PHE A 320 16.13 -8.39 -13.56
N ALA A 321 17.28 -8.42 -12.89
CA ALA A 321 17.72 -7.40 -11.95
C ALA A 321 18.82 -6.53 -12.59
N ARG A 322 18.67 -5.21 -12.56
CA ARG A 322 19.62 -4.26 -13.16
C ARG A 322 20.22 -3.33 -12.14
N PHE A 323 21.55 -3.24 -12.11
CA PHE A 323 22.30 -2.35 -11.24
C PHE A 323 23.26 -1.46 -12.05
N ASP A 324 22.89 -1.14 -13.30
CA ASP A 324 23.70 -0.32 -14.21
C ASP A 324 24.02 1.05 -13.57
N GLY A 325 25.30 1.32 -13.31
CA GLY A 325 25.72 2.57 -12.68
C GLY A 325 25.41 2.67 -11.18
N ALA A 326 24.94 1.60 -10.54
CA ALA A 326 24.76 1.58 -9.09
C ALA A 326 26.12 1.61 -8.37
N THR A 327 26.17 2.30 -7.23
CA THR A 327 27.38 2.44 -6.41
C THR A 327 27.14 1.83 -5.03
N PHE A 328 28.07 0.99 -4.56
CA PHE A 328 28.08 0.41 -3.22
C PHE A 328 29.34 0.85 -2.49
N SER A 329 29.18 1.58 -1.39
CA SER A 329 30.29 2.05 -0.53
C SER A 329 30.40 1.26 0.78
N GLY A 330 29.27 0.74 1.28
CA GLY A 330 29.21 -0.24 2.37
C GLY A 330 29.34 -1.68 1.88
N ASP A 331 29.19 -2.64 2.80
CA ASP A 331 29.24 -4.06 2.46
C ASP A 331 27.99 -4.47 1.66
N ALA A 332 28.19 -5.26 0.60
CA ALA A 332 27.10 -5.78 -0.21
C ALA A 332 27.05 -7.31 -0.13
N VAL A 333 25.91 -7.85 0.32
CA VAL A 333 25.70 -9.29 0.55
C VAL A 333 24.63 -9.80 -0.40
N PHE A 334 24.90 -10.93 -1.06
CA PHE A 334 24.02 -11.58 -2.04
C PHE A 334 23.98 -13.10 -1.85
N ASP A 335 24.28 -13.56 -0.64
CA ASP A 335 24.34 -14.99 -0.34
C ASP A 335 22.95 -15.62 -0.50
N GLY A 336 22.85 -16.79 -1.14
CA GLY A 336 21.55 -17.46 -1.30
C GLY A 336 20.65 -16.92 -2.44
N VAL A 337 20.99 -15.79 -3.05
CA VAL A 337 20.18 -15.18 -4.13
C VAL A 337 19.83 -16.16 -5.24
N THR A 338 18.56 -16.14 -5.66
CA THR A 338 18.04 -16.94 -6.78
C THR A 338 17.72 -16.03 -7.96
N VAL A 339 18.28 -16.35 -9.13
CA VAL A 339 18.05 -15.62 -10.39
C VAL A 339 17.74 -16.58 -11.54
N THR A 340 16.75 -16.22 -12.36
CA THR A 340 16.32 -16.92 -13.58
C THR A 340 16.93 -16.35 -14.87
N GLU A 341 17.05 -15.01 -15.02
CA GLU A 341 17.71 -14.34 -16.16
C GLU A 341 18.42 -13.04 -15.69
N PHE A 342 19.74 -12.89 -15.91
CA PHE A 342 20.51 -11.73 -15.42
C PHE A 342 21.20 -11.00 -16.58
N THR A 343 20.89 -9.71 -16.78
CA THR A 343 21.60 -8.88 -17.75
C THR A 343 21.95 -7.52 -17.14
N GLY A 344 23.24 -7.16 -17.19
CA GLY A 344 23.68 -5.77 -17.00
C GLY A 344 24.06 -5.40 -15.57
N CYS A 345 25.33 -5.66 -15.25
CA CYS A 345 26.07 -4.81 -14.33
C CYS A 345 27.29 -4.31 -15.10
N ARG A 346 27.49 -3.00 -15.19
CA ARG A 346 28.81 -2.41 -15.45
C ARG A 346 29.30 -1.86 -14.12
N MET A 347 30.27 -2.51 -13.51
CA MET A 347 30.99 -1.95 -12.37
C MET A 347 32.17 -1.15 -12.87
N ASN A 348 32.14 0.17 -12.69
CA ASN A 348 33.24 1.04 -13.08
C ASN A 348 34.35 0.91 -12.04
N ARG A 349 35.31 0.03 -12.29
CA ARG A 349 36.65 0.11 -11.69
C ARG A 349 37.55 0.76 -12.73
N ALA A 350 37.49 2.09 -12.87
CA ALA A 350 38.54 2.89 -13.49
C ALA A 350 39.10 3.79 -12.39
N GLU A 351 40.23 3.49 -11.74
CA GLU A 351 41.33 2.56 -12.06
C GLU A 351 40.86 1.10 -12.25
N TRP A 352 40.85 0.49 -13.43
CA TRP A 352 41.78 0.40 -14.54
C TRP A 352 41.09 0.39 -15.92
N THR A 353 41.88 0.78 -16.89
CA THR A 353 41.61 1.08 -18.29
C THR A 353 41.04 -0.03 -19.16
N GLN A 354 40.32 0.44 -20.20
CA GLN A 354 40.01 -0.15 -21.51
C GLN A 354 38.69 -0.92 -21.67
N ILE A 355 37.73 -0.16 -22.21
CA ILE A 355 36.57 -0.60 -22.98
C ILE A 355 37.06 -1.13 -24.33
N ALA A 356 36.78 -2.39 -24.64
CA ALA A 356 36.47 -2.88 -25.98
C ALA A 356 35.98 -4.33 -25.87
N ASP A 357 34.83 -4.61 -26.48
CA ASP A 357 34.09 -5.88 -26.52
C ASP A 357 33.31 -6.21 -25.23
N HIS A 358 32.13 -5.62 -25.00
CA HIS A 358 31.35 -5.84 -23.76
C HIS A 358 30.11 -6.78 -23.91
N PRO A 359 30.25 -8.09 -23.65
CA PRO A 359 29.14 -8.99 -23.32
C PRO A 359 29.13 -9.21 -21.79
N GLU A 360 28.66 -8.25 -21.00
CA GLU A 360 29.10 -8.20 -19.61
C GLU A 360 28.01 -8.30 -18.55
N HIS A 361 28.00 -9.48 -17.94
CA HIS A 361 27.68 -9.68 -16.54
C HIS A 361 28.93 -9.29 -15.71
N VAL A 362 28.83 -8.32 -14.80
CA VAL A 362 29.95 -7.92 -13.93
C VAL A 362 29.52 -7.95 -12.47
N TRP A 363 29.95 -8.98 -11.76
CA TRP A 363 29.88 -9.02 -10.30
C TRP A 363 31.04 -8.22 -9.67
N PRO A 364 30.97 -7.88 -8.38
CA PRO A 364 32.11 -7.33 -7.67
C PRO A 364 33.32 -8.29 -7.74
N PRO A 365 34.57 -7.80 -7.62
CA PRO A 365 35.75 -8.65 -7.61
C PRO A 365 35.63 -9.79 -6.59
N GLY A 366 35.87 -11.01 -7.06
CA GLY A 366 35.74 -12.21 -6.24
C GLY A 366 34.30 -12.67 -6.08
N TRP A 367 33.35 -12.33 -6.95
CA TRP A 367 32.02 -12.95 -6.98
C TRP A 367 31.77 -13.63 -8.33
N HIS A 368 31.18 -14.82 -8.32
CA HIS A 368 30.90 -15.62 -9.51
C HIS A 368 29.61 -16.42 -9.34
N THR A 369 28.92 -16.70 -10.44
CA THR A 369 27.73 -17.56 -10.42
C THR A 369 28.10 -19.03 -10.35
N VAL A 370 27.43 -19.78 -9.49
CA VAL A 370 27.49 -21.24 -9.40
C VAL A 370 26.10 -21.81 -9.67
N THR A 371 25.95 -22.61 -10.72
CA THR A 371 24.71 -23.35 -10.97
C THR A 371 24.66 -24.56 -10.04
N ARG A 372 23.64 -24.62 -9.18
CA ARG A 372 23.38 -25.72 -8.25
C ARG A 372 22.73 -26.90 -9.01
N PRO A 373 22.82 -28.15 -8.49
CA PRO A 373 22.25 -29.33 -9.14
C PRO A 373 20.73 -29.30 -9.39
N ASN A 374 20.01 -28.45 -8.66
CA ASN A 374 18.57 -28.23 -8.81
C ASN A 374 18.21 -27.25 -9.95
N GLY A 375 19.20 -26.74 -10.69
CA GLY A 375 19.01 -25.78 -11.78
C GLY A 375 18.99 -24.31 -11.35
N SER A 376 19.03 -24.01 -10.04
CA SER A 376 19.15 -22.63 -9.55
C SER A 376 20.58 -22.10 -9.72
N THR A 377 20.74 -20.83 -10.05
CA THR A 377 22.04 -20.16 -10.09
C THR A 377 22.20 -19.32 -8.83
N ALA A 378 23.29 -19.56 -8.10
CA ALA A 378 23.67 -18.83 -6.90
C ALA A 378 24.81 -17.87 -7.20
N LEU A 379 24.85 -16.72 -6.52
CA LEU A 379 26.01 -15.85 -6.54
C LEU A 379 26.94 -16.19 -5.35
N VAL A 380 28.23 -16.43 -5.60
CA VAL A 380 29.18 -16.89 -4.57
C VAL A 380 30.44 -16.03 -4.57
N ARG A 381 30.88 -15.61 -3.38
CA ARG A 381 32.16 -14.93 -3.20
C ARG A 381 33.31 -15.94 -3.21
N GLN A 382 34.23 -15.82 -4.16
CA GLN A 382 35.54 -16.43 -4.14
C GLN A 382 36.32 -15.87 -2.93
N GLU A 383 36.43 -16.66 -1.87
CA GLU A 383 37.36 -16.39 -0.79
C GLU A 383 38.78 -16.24 -1.38
N SER A 384 39.41 -15.11 -1.11
CA SER A 384 40.83 -14.95 -1.42
C SER A 384 41.58 -15.97 -0.57
N ALA A 385 42.22 -16.95 -1.20
CA ALA A 385 43.24 -17.74 -0.54
C ALA A 385 44.27 -16.74 0.01
N ALA A 386 44.23 -16.52 1.32
CA ALA A 386 45.21 -15.69 2.00
C ALA A 386 46.59 -16.31 1.75
N GLY A 387 47.41 -15.58 1.01
CA GLY A 387 48.78 -15.97 0.69
C GLY A 387 49.63 -16.08 1.94
N ASP A 388 50.38 -17.18 1.99
CA ASP A 388 51.65 -17.42 2.64
C ASP A 388 52.28 -16.23 3.39
N GLY A 389 52.30 -16.34 4.71
CA GLY A 389 53.24 -15.67 5.61
C GLY A 389 54.03 -16.72 6.38
N ASN A 390 55.21 -17.05 5.86
CA ASN A 390 56.15 -18.04 6.36
C ASN A 390 56.62 -17.73 7.80
N GLY A 391 56.64 -18.75 8.66
CA GLY A 391 57.20 -18.68 10.03
C GLY A 391 57.51 -20.09 10.53
N GLU A 392 58.72 -20.58 10.22
CA GLU A 392 59.32 -21.78 10.83
C GLU A 392 59.44 -21.59 12.36
N ASP A 393 58.96 -22.55 13.15
CA ASP A 393 59.85 -23.32 14.03
C ASP A 393 59.16 -24.56 14.67
N THR A 394 59.69 -25.73 14.28
CA THR A 394 59.93 -26.98 15.06
C THR A 394 58.85 -27.76 15.83
N ALA A 395 58.86 -29.07 15.50
CA ALA A 395 58.56 -30.27 16.32
C ALA A 395 57.08 -30.54 16.66
N THR A 396 56.45 -31.66 16.31
CA THR A 396 56.89 -33.06 16.50
C THR A 396 55.96 -33.99 15.70
N ALA A 397 56.51 -34.98 14.99
CA ALA A 397 55.75 -36.00 14.27
C ALA A 397 55.42 -37.23 15.16
N PRO A 398 54.38 -38.01 14.83
CA PRO A 398 54.38 -39.44 15.10
C PRO A 398 54.22 -40.28 13.81
N SER A 399 55.32 -40.97 13.48
CA SER A 399 55.48 -42.36 13.06
C SER A 399 54.31 -43.11 12.38
N ILE A 400 54.52 -43.46 11.09
CA ILE A 400 53.93 -44.61 10.40
C ILE A 400 54.93 -45.77 10.46
N PRO A 401 54.54 -47.02 10.78
CA PRO A 401 55.40 -48.19 10.58
C PRO A 401 55.22 -48.80 9.18
N ALA A 402 56.33 -49.23 8.59
CA ALA A 402 56.43 -49.86 7.28
C ALA A 402 56.28 -51.40 7.31
N GLU A 403 55.85 -51.90 6.14
CA GLU A 403 55.72 -53.26 5.57
C GLU A 403 56.56 -54.43 6.11
N GLU A 404 56.03 -55.66 5.92
CA GLU A 404 56.68 -56.73 5.12
C GLU A 404 55.73 -57.95 4.85
N PRO A 405 56.04 -58.95 3.97
CA PRO A 405 55.36 -59.10 2.67
C PRO A 405 54.87 -60.53 2.28
N ALA A 406 54.31 -60.62 1.04
CA ALA A 406 54.26 -61.74 0.08
C ALA A 406 53.44 -63.03 0.36
N GLY A 407 52.62 -63.44 -0.62
CA GLY A 407 52.06 -64.81 -0.69
C GLY A 407 50.96 -65.07 -1.74
N THR A 408 51.39 -65.36 -2.97
CA THR A 408 50.88 -66.40 -3.91
C THR A 408 49.50 -66.29 -4.60
N GLU A 409 49.57 -66.48 -5.92
CA GLU A 409 48.51 -66.75 -6.91
C GLU A 409 47.53 -67.87 -6.54
N GLU A 410 46.26 -67.71 -6.91
CA GLU A 410 45.52 -68.79 -7.60
C GLU A 410 44.40 -68.22 -8.51
N GLN A 411 44.23 -68.89 -9.65
CA GLN A 411 43.45 -68.52 -10.84
C GLN A 411 41.93 -68.83 -10.72
N PRO A 412 41.11 -68.41 -11.70
CA PRO A 412 39.63 -68.34 -11.61
C PRO A 412 38.93 -69.61 -12.10
N ARG A 413 37.71 -69.88 -11.62
CA ARG A 413 36.69 -70.68 -12.35
C ARG A 413 35.25 -70.29 -11.99
N GLU A 414 34.49 -70.11 -13.08
CA GLU A 414 33.04 -70.24 -13.33
C GLU A 414 32.01 -69.39 -12.56
#